data_AF-A0A7V5UBE8-F1
#
_entry.id   AF-A0A7V5UBE8-F1
#
_cell.length_a   1.000
_cell.length_b   1.000
_cell.length_c   1.000
_cell.angle_alpha   90.00
_cell.angle_beta   90.00
_cell.angle_gamma   90.00
#
_symmetry.space_group_name_H-M   'P 1'
#
loop_
_entity.id
_entity.type
_entity.pdbx_description
1 polymer ?
#
loop_
_entity_poly.entity_id
_entity_poly.type
_entity_poly.pdbx_seq_one_letter_code
_entity_poly.pdbx_strand_id
1 'polypeptide(L)' 'LGDPSRAHEKLGWQPRISFEEMVQEMMQTDLELARRDDLVEREGFRAYRHFE' A
#
# COMPACT_ATOMS: atom_id res chain seq x y z
N LEU A 1 9.27 -12.44 11.97
CA LEU A 1 10.24 -11.58 11.26
C LEU A 1 11.44 -12.46 10.90
N GLY A 2 11.77 -12.57 9.61
CA GLY A 2 12.92 -13.36 9.15
C GLY A 2 14.22 -12.55 9.25
N ASP A 3 15.36 -13.25 9.36
CA ASP A 3 16.68 -12.64 9.29
C ASP A 3 17.11 -12.49 7.81
N PRO A 4 17.33 -11.25 7.30
CA PRO A 4 17.75 -11.01 5.93
C PRO A 4 19.26 -11.11 5.70
N SER A 5 20.07 -11.49 6.70
CA SER A 5 21.55 -11.56 6.62
C SER A 5 22.07 -12.25 5.35
N ARG A 6 21.52 -13.43 5.02
CA ARG A 6 21.89 -14.19 3.81
C ARG A 6 21.65 -13.43 2.50
N ALA A 7 20.56 -12.65 2.42
CA ALA A 7 20.24 -11.86 1.23
C ALA A 7 21.16 -10.63 1.11
N HIS A 8 21.49 -10.02 2.25
CA HIS A 8 22.46 -8.93 2.31
C HIS A 8 23.84 -9.38 1.83
N GLU A 9 24.36 -10.50 2.37
CA GLU A 9 25.70 -10.99 2.05
C GLU A 9 25.85 -11.44 0.59
N LYS A 10 24.84 -12.13 0.05
CA LYS A 10 24.95 -12.72 -1.30
C LYS A 10 24.51 -11.79 -2.42
N LEU A 11 23.57 -10.89 -2.14
CA LEU A 11 22.90 -10.07 -3.16
C LEU A 11 23.08 -8.57 -2.90
N GLY A 12 23.73 -8.17 -1.80
CA GLY A 12 23.78 -6.77 -1.36
C GLY A 12 22.39 -6.23 -1.01
N TRP A 13 21.42 -7.11 -0.74
CA TRP A 13 20.03 -6.72 -0.53
C TRP A 13 19.88 -5.92 0.76
N GLN A 14 19.15 -4.80 0.66
CA GLN A 14 18.82 -3.92 1.79
C GLN A 14 17.44 -3.32 1.53
N PRO A 15 16.59 -3.13 2.56
CA PRO A 15 15.32 -2.43 2.39
C PRO A 15 15.60 -0.99 1.93
N ARG A 16 14.91 -0.55 0.87
CA ARG A 16 15.06 0.80 0.31
C ARG A 16 14.18 1.83 1.01
N ILE A 17 13.13 1.36 1.68
CA ILE A 17 12.19 2.17 2.44
C ILE A 17 12.09 1.58 3.84
N SER A 18 11.87 2.47 4.82
CA SER A 18 11.57 2.11 6.19
C SER A 18 10.17 1.53 6.33
N PHE A 19 9.89 0.93 7.49
CA PHE A 19 8.55 0.47 7.82
C PHE A 19 7.53 1.62 7.85
N GLU A 20 7.94 2.79 8.35
CA GLU A 20 7.07 3.96 8.42
C GLU A 20 6.71 4.46 7.02
N GLU A 21 7.69 4.59 6.11
CA GLU A 21 7.43 4.98 4.72
C GLU A 21 6.51 3.99 4.00
N MET A 22 6.71 2.68 4.23
CA MET A 22 5.82 1.64 3.70
C MET A 22 4.38 1.81 4.20
N VAL A 23 4.19 2.04 5.50
CA VAL A 23 2.85 2.25 6.08
C VAL A 23 2.20 3.52 5.53
N GLN A 24 2.96 4.60 5.39
CA GLN A 24 2.45 5.85 4.80
C GLN A 24 2.00 5.65 3.34
N GLU A 25 2.78 4.94 2.54
CA GLU A 25 2.44 4.62 1.14
C GLU A 25 1.16 3.78 1.05
N MET A 26 1.03 2.76 1.90
CA MET A 26 -0.17 1.93 1.97
C MET A 26 -1.42 2.74 2.33
N MET A 27 -1.34 3.55 3.40
CA MET A 27 -2.47 4.36 3.86
C MET A 27 -2.89 5.42 2.84
N GLN A 28 -1.93 6.07 2.20
CA GLN A 28 -2.20 7.06 1.16
C GLN A 28 -2.95 6.43 -0.02
N THR A 29 -2.52 5.25 -0.45
CA THR A 29 -3.17 4.49 -1.53
C THR A 29 -4.60 4.11 -1.16
N ASP A 30 -4.83 3.59 0.05
CA ASP A 30 -6.18 3.24 0.52
C ASP A 30 -7.11 4.46 0.60
N LEU A 31 -6.59 5.61 1.06
CA LEU A 31 -7.33 6.87 1.11
C LEU A 31 -7.72 7.36 -0.29
N GLU A 32 -6.84 7.22 -1.28
CA GLU A 32 -7.13 7.60 -2.67
C GLU A 32 -8.21 6.72 -3.28
N LEU A 33 -8.16 5.41 -3.05
CA LEU A 33 -9.19 4.47 -3.48
C LEU A 33 -10.54 4.82 -2.84
N ALA A 34 -10.56 5.05 -1.52
CA ALA A 34 -11.78 5.43 -0.81
C ALA A 34 -12.37 6.76 -1.33
N ARG A 35 -11.53 7.77 -1.62
CA ARG A 35 -11.98 9.05 -2.19
C ARG A 35 -12.57 8.88 -3.59
N ARG A 36 -11.97 8.04 -4.43
CA ARG A 36 -12.50 7.75 -5.77
C ARG A 36 -13.88 7.10 -5.67
N ASP A 37 -14.02 6.12 -4.79
CA ASP A 37 -15.28 5.41 -4.62
C ASP A 37 -16.38 6.34 -4.04
N ASP A 38 -16.04 7.21 -3.06
CA ASP A 38 -16.95 8.25 -2.55
C ASP A 38 -17.38 9.24 -3.65
N LEU A 39 -16.46 9.67 -4.51
CA LEU A 39 -16.80 10.53 -5.65
C LEU A 39 -17.79 9.85 -6.61
N VAL A 40 -17.53 8.60 -6.97
CA VAL A 40 -18.40 7.82 -7.87
C VAL A 40 -19.80 7.63 -7.25
N GLU A 41 -19.87 7.30 -5.96
CA GLU A 41 -21.14 7.18 -5.22
C GLU A 41 -21.91 8.52 -5.20
N ARG A 42 -21.22 9.65 -4.95
CA ARG A 42 -21.83 11.00 -4.94
C ARG A 42 -22.38 11.43 -6.28
N GLU A 43 -21.70 11.07 -7.38
CA GLU A 43 -22.15 11.37 -8.74
C GLU A 43 -23.26 10.41 -9.23
N GLY A 44 -23.78 9.54 -8.35
CA GLY A 44 -24.93 8.68 -8.63
C GLY A 44 -24.60 7.36 -9.34
N PHE A 45 -23.31 7.04 -9.49
CA PHE A 45 -22.86 5.77 -10.05
C PHE A 45 -22.64 4.75 -8.93
N ARG A 46 -22.97 3.48 -9.17
CA ARG A 46 -22.66 2.41 -8.19
C ARG A 46 -21.16 2.16 -8.19
N ALA A 47 -20.47 2.55 -7.11
CA ALA A 47 -19.17 2.00 -6.78
C ALA A 47 -19.36 0.55 -6.33
N TYR A 48 -18.76 -0.40 -7.04
CA TYR A 48 -18.67 -1.77 -6.56
C TYR A 48 -17.49 -1.84 -5.59
N ARG A 49 -17.78 -1.74 -4.29
CA ARG A 49 -16.75 -1.92 -3.25
C ARG A 49 -16.25 -3.35 -3.31
N HIS A 50 -15.06 -3.53 -3.85
CA HIS A 50 -14.31 -4.78 -3.73
C HIS A 50 -13.66 -4.80 -2.36
N PHE A 51 -14.33 -5.44 -1.40
CA PHE A 51 -13.71 -5.84 -0.15
C PHE A 51 -13.03 -7.19 -0.40
N GLU A 52 -11.70 -7.22 -0.45
CA GLU A 52 -10.93 -8.46 -0.31
C GLU A 52 -10.97 -8.98 1.13
#